data_AF-A0A7J8GS25-F1
#
_entry.id   AF-A0A7J8GS25-F1
#
_cell.length_a   1.000
_cell.length_b   1.000
_cell.length_c   1.000
_cell.angle_alpha   90.00
_cell.angle_beta   90.00
_cell.angle_gamma   90.00
#
_symmetry.space_group_name_H-M   'P 1'
#
loop_
_entity.id
_entity.type
_entity.pdbx_description
1 polymer ?
#
loop_
_entity_poly.entity_id
_entity_poly.type
_entity_poly.pdbx_seq_one_letter_code
_entity_poly.pdbx_strand_id
1 'polypeptide(L)'
;MRSDGTSLYATRDLAAAIDRMDKYNFDTMIYVTDKGQKRHFQQVFQILQIMGYDWAKRCQHVPFGVVKGMKTRRGDVTFLEDVLNEIRLRMLQNMASIKTTKELENPQETAERVGLAALIIQDFRGLLLSDYQFSWDRVFQSRGDTGVFLQYTHARLHSLETTFGCGYLNDFNTACLQEPQSVSILQHLLRFDEVLYRSSEDIQPRHIVSYLLTLSHLAAVAHRTLPIKESPPEVAGARLHLFRAVRSVLANGMKLLGITPLHLTSRRQLMSQQSLIDTFECFSPKGKCLNSLKLFQSTLLKEN
;
A
#
# COMPACT_ATOMS: atom_id res chain seq x y z
N MET A 1 8.76 43.23 -7.51
CA MET A 1 7.35 43.60 -7.78
C MET A 1 7.21 43.89 -9.27
N ARG A 2 5.98 43.93 -9.80
CA ARG A 2 5.73 44.43 -11.16
C ARG A 2 5.78 45.97 -11.18
N SER A 3 5.85 46.54 -12.38
CA SER A 3 5.85 47.99 -12.59
C SER A 3 4.57 48.68 -12.09
N ASP A 4 3.47 47.94 -11.99
CA ASP A 4 2.18 48.38 -11.43
C ASP A 4 2.11 48.30 -9.90
N GLY A 5 3.21 47.96 -9.21
CA GLY A 5 3.27 47.84 -7.75
C GLY A 5 2.73 46.52 -7.20
N THR A 6 2.22 45.62 -8.06
CA THR A 6 1.67 44.34 -7.59
C THR A 6 2.76 43.34 -7.19
N SER A 7 2.45 42.52 -6.17
CA SER A 7 3.33 41.45 -5.70
C SER A 7 3.32 40.26 -6.65
N LEU A 8 4.49 39.65 -6.83
CA LEU A 8 4.68 38.40 -7.56
C LEU A 8 4.59 37.21 -6.60
N TYR A 9 4.39 36.00 -7.12
CA TYR A 9 4.44 34.78 -6.31
C TYR A 9 5.73 34.68 -5.49
N ALA A 10 6.88 34.96 -6.11
CA ALA A 10 8.16 34.96 -5.40
C ALA A 10 8.18 35.91 -4.20
N THR A 11 7.66 37.12 -4.33
CA THR A 11 7.61 38.07 -3.20
C THR A 11 6.66 37.62 -2.09
N ARG A 12 5.59 36.89 -2.43
CA ARG A 12 4.66 36.33 -1.43
C ARG A 12 5.28 35.13 -0.72
N ASP A 13 5.97 34.25 -1.44
CA ASP A 13 6.65 33.09 -0.85
C ASP A 13 7.81 33.51 0.06
N LEU A 14 8.54 34.58 -0.28
CA LEU A 14 9.56 35.16 0.60
C LEU A 14 8.94 35.66 1.91
N ALA A 15 7.89 36.47 1.81
CA ALA A 15 7.19 36.97 3.00
C ALA A 15 6.63 35.83 3.86
N ALA A 16 6.03 34.81 3.23
CA ALA A 16 5.50 33.64 3.93
C ALA A 16 6.60 32.81 4.60
N ALA A 17 7.78 32.66 3.99
CA ALA A 17 8.90 31.95 4.59
C ALA A 17 9.42 32.65 5.85
N ILE A 18 9.53 33.98 5.81
CA ILE A 18 9.96 34.80 6.95
C ILE A 18 8.90 34.72 8.07
N ASP A 19 7.63 34.95 7.76
CA ASP A 19 6.53 34.86 8.73
C ASP A 19 6.47 33.48 9.42
N ARG A 20 6.67 32.39 8.67
CA ARG A 20 6.74 31.04 9.24
C ARG A 20 7.95 30.84 10.13
N MET A 21 9.10 31.41 9.79
CA MET A 21 10.28 31.31 10.64
C MET A 21 10.05 32.06 11.95
N ASP A 22 9.50 33.28 11.89
CA ASP A 22 9.23 34.10 13.07
C ASP A 22 8.18 33.43 13.98
N LYS A 23 7.17 32.78 13.39
CA LYS A 23 6.09 32.14 14.13
C LYS A 23 6.45 30.78 14.72
N TYR A 24 7.17 29.95 13.97
CA TYR A 24 7.39 28.54 14.33
C TYR A 24 8.82 28.22 14.69
N ASN A 25 9.79 29.07 14.35
CA ASN A 25 11.23 28.85 14.55
C ASN A 25 11.66 27.43 14.12
N PHE A 26 11.34 27.05 12.89
CA PHE A 26 11.46 25.67 12.42
C PHE A 26 12.93 25.22 12.28
N ASP A 27 13.17 23.93 12.52
CA ASP A 27 14.44 23.27 12.23
C ASP A 27 14.58 22.86 10.75
N THR A 28 13.46 22.58 10.09
CA THR A 28 13.41 22.22 8.67
C THR A 28 12.05 22.63 8.09
N MET A 29 12.05 23.21 6.88
CA MET A 29 10.82 23.55 6.17
C MET A 29 10.81 22.87 4.79
N ILE A 30 9.86 21.95 4.59
CA ILE A 30 9.74 21.16 3.36
C ILE A 30 8.62 21.72 2.49
N TYR A 31 8.95 22.05 1.25
CA TYR A 31 8.01 22.47 0.22
C TYR A 31 7.76 21.31 -0.75
N VAL A 32 6.56 20.75 -0.74
CA VAL A 32 6.15 19.68 -1.65
C VAL A 32 5.31 20.27 -2.78
N THR A 33 5.87 20.40 -3.98
CA THR A 33 5.20 21.01 -5.14
C THR A 33 5.59 20.32 -6.45
N ASP A 34 4.86 20.60 -7.53
CA ASP A 34 5.19 20.10 -8.87
C ASP A 34 6.63 20.46 -9.26
N LYS A 35 7.30 19.53 -9.95
CA LYS A 35 8.68 19.70 -10.43
C LYS A 35 8.87 20.91 -11.34
N GLY A 36 7.82 21.41 -12.00
CA GLY A 36 7.85 22.65 -12.78
C GLY A 36 8.21 23.88 -11.95
N GLN A 37 7.97 23.85 -10.63
CA GLN A 37 8.31 24.94 -9.71
C GLN A 37 9.73 24.88 -9.15
N LYS A 38 10.55 23.91 -9.58
CA LYS A 38 11.92 23.74 -9.06
C LYS A 38 12.76 25.01 -9.16
N ARG A 39 12.76 25.67 -10.32
CA ARG A 39 13.51 26.92 -10.53
C ARG A 39 13.03 28.04 -9.62
N HIS A 40 11.73 28.14 -9.40
CA HIS A 40 11.12 29.15 -8.53
C HIS A 40 11.61 29.00 -7.09
N PHE A 41 11.53 27.80 -6.50
CA PHE A 41 12.00 27.58 -5.14
C PHE A 41 13.52 27.73 -5.00
N GLN A 42 14.30 27.33 -6.01
CA GLN A 42 15.74 27.62 -6.03
C GLN A 42 16.03 29.12 -5.95
N GLN A 43 15.28 29.95 -6.69
CA GLN A 43 15.41 31.41 -6.63
C GLN A 43 14.97 31.96 -5.28
N VAL A 44 13.82 31.52 -4.75
CA VAL A 44 13.31 31.96 -3.43
C VAL A 44 14.34 31.67 -2.33
N PHE A 45 14.90 30.47 -2.27
CA PHE A 45 15.89 30.11 -1.25
C PHE A 45 17.18 30.90 -1.40
N GLN A 46 17.65 31.11 -2.64
CA GLN A 46 18.84 31.93 -2.90
C GLN A 46 18.64 33.38 -2.47
N ILE A 47 17.45 33.96 -2.72
CA ILE A 47 17.13 35.33 -2.30
C ILE A 47 17.13 35.42 -0.76
N LEU A 48 16.52 34.46 -0.06
CA LEU A 48 16.54 34.44 1.41
C LEU A 48 17.98 34.40 1.96
N GLN A 49 18.85 33.59 1.36
CA GLN A 49 20.27 33.55 1.74
C GLN A 49 20.97 34.90 1.52
N ILE A 50 20.75 35.54 0.37
CA ILE A 50 21.33 36.87 0.07
C ILE A 50 20.80 37.95 1.03
N MET A 51 19.56 37.82 1.49
CA MET A 51 18.97 38.70 2.52
C MET A 51 19.55 38.49 3.92
N GLY A 52 20.48 37.55 4.10
CA GLY A 52 21.13 37.26 5.39
C GLY A 52 20.39 36.24 6.26
N TYR A 53 19.39 35.53 5.70
CA TYR A 53 18.68 34.50 6.45
C TYR A 53 19.41 33.16 6.37
N ASP A 54 20.28 32.88 7.34
CA ASP A 54 21.04 31.62 7.43
C ASP A 54 20.15 30.37 7.50
N TRP A 55 18.94 30.49 8.05
CA TRP A 55 17.97 29.40 8.13
C TRP A 55 17.41 28.98 6.76
N ALA A 56 17.64 29.76 5.69
CA ALA A 56 17.23 29.39 4.34
C ALA A 56 17.85 28.06 3.88
N LYS A 57 19.03 27.67 4.41
CA LYS A 57 19.65 26.35 4.17
C LYS A 57 18.86 25.17 4.74
N ARG A 58 17.92 25.44 5.66
CA ARG A 58 16.99 24.46 6.26
C ARG A 58 15.70 24.30 5.45
N CYS A 59 15.53 25.10 4.39
CA CYS A 59 14.41 24.98 3.47
C CYS A 59 14.74 23.95 2.39
N GLN A 60 13.85 22.99 2.19
CA GLN A 60 14.01 21.93 1.21
C GLN A 60 12.84 21.92 0.24
N HIS A 61 13.13 21.85 -1.06
CA HIS A 61 12.12 21.61 -2.08
C HIS A 61 12.10 20.12 -2.45
N VAL A 62 10.94 19.50 -2.30
CA VAL A 62 10.67 18.10 -2.66
C VAL A 62 9.74 18.11 -3.88
N PRO A 63 10.29 18.13 -5.09
CA PRO A 63 9.49 18.13 -6.32
C PRO A 63 8.85 16.76 -6.59
N PHE A 64 7.61 16.77 -7.08
CA PHE A 64 6.96 15.59 -7.64
C PHE A 64 6.65 15.72 -9.14
N GLY A 65 6.56 14.61 -9.85
CA GLY A 65 6.27 14.53 -11.28
C GLY A 65 4.78 14.64 -11.61
N VAL A 66 4.47 14.70 -12.90
CA VAL A 66 3.09 14.91 -13.37
C VAL A 66 2.42 13.57 -13.68
N VAL A 67 1.18 13.43 -13.19
CA VAL A 67 0.29 12.32 -13.54
C VAL A 67 -0.29 12.57 -14.93
N LYS A 68 0.05 11.71 -15.90
CA LYS A 68 -0.41 11.84 -17.28
C LYS A 68 -1.62 10.94 -17.55
N GLY A 69 -2.57 11.43 -18.34
CA GLY A 69 -3.71 10.65 -18.81
C GLY A 69 -4.75 10.28 -17.75
N MET A 70 -4.76 10.96 -16.60
CA MET A 70 -5.91 10.95 -15.71
C MET A 70 -6.99 11.84 -16.35
N LYS A 71 -7.88 11.20 -17.11
CA LYS A 71 -9.04 11.84 -17.74
C LYS A 71 -10.30 11.12 -17.30
N THR A 72 -11.35 11.86 -16.96
CA THR A 72 -12.69 11.30 -16.78
C THR A 72 -13.25 10.84 -18.13
N ARG A 73 -14.32 10.04 -18.12
CA ARG A 73 -15.00 9.57 -19.35
C ARG A 73 -15.47 10.71 -20.28
N ARG A 74 -15.54 11.94 -19.77
CA ARG A 74 -15.97 13.14 -20.50
C ARG A 74 -14.81 13.97 -21.06
N GLY A 75 -13.55 13.62 -20.76
CA GLY A 75 -12.37 14.26 -21.35
C GLY A 75 -11.91 15.57 -20.71
N ASP A 76 -12.63 16.09 -19.72
CA ASP A 76 -12.34 17.35 -19.03
C ASP A 76 -11.47 17.18 -17.76
N VAL A 77 -11.10 18.34 -17.19
CA VAL A 77 -10.45 18.51 -15.88
C VAL A 77 -10.98 17.48 -14.89
N THR A 78 -10.08 16.65 -14.38
CA THR A 78 -10.46 15.55 -13.48
C THR A 78 -10.50 16.07 -12.06
N PHE A 79 -11.71 16.23 -11.51
CA PHE A 79 -11.88 16.59 -10.10
C PHE A 79 -11.56 15.38 -9.21
N LEU A 80 -11.03 15.63 -8.02
CA LEU A 80 -10.75 14.57 -7.06
C LEU A 80 -12.01 13.77 -6.72
N GLU A 81 -13.16 14.43 -6.64
CA GLU A 81 -14.45 13.78 -6.42
C GLU A 81 -14.80 12.77 -7.53
N ASP A 82 -14.55 13.11 -8.80
CA ASP A 82 -14.76 12.18 -9.91
C ASP A 82 -13.82 10.98 -9.83
N VAL A 83 -12.57 11.18 -9.40
CA VAL A 83 -11.61 10.10 -9.16
C VAL A 83 -12.13 9.17 -8.07
N LEU A 84 -12.59 9.71 -6.94
CA LEU A 84 -13.12 8.93 -5.82
C LEU A 84 -14.39 8.16 -6.21
N ASN A 85 -15.27 8.77 -7.00
CA ASN A 85 -16.47 8.11 -7.51
C ASN A 85 -16.14 6.98 -8.51
N GLU A 86 -15.19 7.21 -9.43
CA GLU A 86 -14.73 6.16 -10.35
C GLU A 86 -14.02 5.02 -9.59
N ILE A 87 -13.25 5.35 -8.54
CA ILE A 87 -12.65 4.36 -7.63
C ILE A 87 -13.73 3.47 -7.02
N ARG A 88 -14.75 4.07 -6.36
CA ARG A 88 -15.84 3.33 -5.74
C ARG A 88 -16.56 2.44 -6.76
N LEU A 89 -16.91 3.00 -7.92
CA LEU A 89 -17.62 2.27 -8.98
C LEU A 89 -16.83 1.05 -9.45
N ARG A 90 -15.56 1.23 -9.83
CA ARG A 90 -14.71 0.14 -10.33
C ARG A 90 -14.43 -0.91 -9.27
N MET A 91 -14.19 -0.49 -8.03
CA MET A 91 -13.94 -1.43 -6.95
C MET A 91 -15.18 -2.25 -6.60
N LEU A 92 -16.38 -1.66 -6.60
CA LEU A 92 -17.64 -2.39 -6.44
C LEU A 92 -17.85 -3.40 -7.57
N GLN A 93 -17.57 -3.01 -8.83
CA GLN A 93 -17.65 -3.92 -9.97
C GLN A 93 -16.64 -5.08 -9.85
N ASN A 94 -15.40 -4.78 -9.45
CA ASN A 94 -14.38 -5.79 -9.21
C ASN A 94 -14.79 -6.74 -8.07
N MET A 95 -15.34 -6.22 -6.97
CA MET A 95 -15.84 -7.04 -5.86
C MET A 95 -17.04 -7.91 -6.27
N ALA A 96 -17.95 -7.40 -7.12
CA ALA A 96 -19.13 -8.13 -7.58
C ALA A 96 -18.81 -9.23 -8.62
N SER A 97 -17.84 -8.98 -9.50
CA SER A 97 -17.37 -9.97 -10.50
C SER A 97 -16.64 -11.15 -9.86
N ILE A 98 -16.08 -10.94 -8.67
CA ILE A 98 -15.48 -11.96 -7.85
C ILE A 98 -16.62 -12.71 -7.13
N LYS A 99 -16.91 -13.95 -7.55
CA LYS A 99 -17.84 -14.84 -6.85
C LYS A 99 -17.30 -15.15 -5.44
N THR A 100 -17.62 -14.30 -4.48
CA THR A 100 -17.43 -14.59 -3.06
C THR A 100 -18.72 -15.14 -2.49
N THR A 101 -18.63 -16.13 -1.61
CA THR A 101 -19.80 -16.77 -1.00
C THR A 101 -20.49 -15.85 0.04
N LYS A 102 -20.05 -14.58 0.22
CA LYS A 102 -20.40 -13.77 1.41
C LYS A 102 -20.58 -12.29 1.15
N GLU A 103 -21.62 -11.75 1.78
CA GLU A 103 -21.96 -10.34 1.83
C GLU A 103 -20.98 -9.57 2.73
N LEU A 104 -20.49 -8.46 2.22
CA LEU A 104 -19.75 -7.47 3.01
C LEU A 104 -20.76 -6.66 3.82
N GLU A 105 -20.49 -6.38 5.09
CA GLU A 105 -21.35 -5.54 5.93
C GLU A 105 -21.50 -4.13 5.36
N ASN A 106 -20.41 -3.58 4.81
CA ASN A 106 -20.42 -2.30 4.09
C ASN A 106 -19.54 -2.37 2.83
N PRO A 107 -20.11 -2.77 1.67
CA PRO A 107 -19.35 -2.92 0.43
C PRO A 107 -18.85 -1.59 -0.11
N GLN A 108 -19.60 -0.49 0.06
CA GLN A 108 -19.17 0.84 -0.41
C GLN A 108 -17.92 1.32 0.33
N GLU A 109 -17.91 1.26 1.66
CA GLU A 109 -16.77 1.68 2.48
C GLU A 109 -15.54 0.81 2.23
N THR A 110 -15.75 -0.50 2.05
CA THR A 110 -14.67 -1.43 1.69
C THR A 110 -14.08 -1.10 0.31
N ALA A 111 -14.93 -0.85 -0.69
CA ALA A 111 -14.52 -0.47 -2.03
C ALA A 111 -13.71 0.82 -2.03
N GLU A 112 -14.13 1.82 -1.27
CA GLU A 112 -13.42 3.07 -1.12
C GLU A 112 -12.04 2.89 -0.46
N ARG A 113 -11.96 2.18 0.67
CA ARG A 113 -10.69 1.96 1.37
C ARG A 113 -9.68 1.20 0.52
N VAL A 114 -10.12 0.11 -0.12
CA VAL A 114 -9.26 -0.69 -1.00
C VAL A 114 -8.83 0.12 -2.22
N GLY A 115 -9.74 0.91 -2.78
CA GLY A 115 -9.46 1.72 -3.95
C GLY A 115 -8.52 2.90 -3.69
N LEU A 116 -8.68 3.57 -2.54
CA LEU A 116 -7.74 4.60 -2.08
C LEU A 116 -6.34 4.03 -1.84
N ALA A 117 -6.25 2.86 -1.19
CA ALA A 117 -4.98 2.17 -1.01
C ALA A 117 -4.32 1.85 -2.36
N ALA A 118 -5.10 1.39 -3.34
CA ALA A 118 -4.62 1.12 -4.69
C ALA A 118 -4.03 2.37 -5.36
N LEU A 119 -4.70 3.52 -5.23
CA LEU A 119 -4.23 4.78 -5.78
C LEU A 119 -2.94 5.26 -5.11
N ILE A 120 -2.89 5.27 -3.77
CA ILE A 120 -1.72 5.72 -3.00
C ILE A 120 -0.51 4.84 -3.29
N ILE A 121 -0.67 3.52 -3.29
CA ILE A 121 0.42 2.60 -3.62
C ILE A 121 0.90 2.79 -5.06
N GLN A 122 -0.02 3.02 -6.01
CA GLN A 122 0.37 3.27 -7.40
C GLN A 122 1.19 4.56 -7.54
N ASP A 123 0.82 5.63 -6.84
CA ASP A 123 1.52 6.92 -6.88
C ASP A 123 2.91 6.82 -6.22
N PHE A 124 2.97 6.22 -5.02
CA PHE A 124 4.20 6.11 -4.24
C PHE A 124 5.14 4.98 -4.66
N ARG A 125 4.77 4.14 -5.63
CA ARG A 125 5.66 3.07 -6.13
C ARG A 125 6.89 3.62 -6.86
N GLY A 126 6.74 4.76 -7.54
CA GLY A 126 7.80 5.40 -8.32
C GLY A 126 8.69 6.32 -7.48
N LEU A 127 9.69 6.93 -8.14
CA LEU A 127 10.34 8.12 -7.57
C LEU A 127 9.37 9.29 -7.63
N LEU A 128 9.30 10.11 -6.58
CA LEU A 128 8.42 11.29 -6.56
C LEU A 128 8.61 12.17 -7.80
N LEU A 129 9.85 12.40 -8.24
CA LEU A 129 10.18 13.28 -9.36
C LEU A 129 9.73 12.74 -10.74
N SER A 130 9.44 11.44 -10.85
CA SER A 130 9.12 10.79 -12.13
C SER A 130 7.69 11.10 -12.56
N ASP A 131 7.52 11.41 -13.85
CA ASP A 131 6.19 11.39 -14.46
C ASP A 131 5.73 9.95 -14.61
N TYR A 132 4.43 9.71 -14.53
CA TYR A 132 3.88 8.41 -14.89
C TYR A 132 2.56 8.53 -15.65
N GLN A 133 2.33 7.55 -16.51
CA GLN A 133 1.08 7.39 -17.23
C GLN A 133 0.09 6.65 -16.35
N PHE A 134 -1.01 7.32 -15.99
CA PHE A 134 -2.08 6.74 -15.19
C PHE A 134 -2.86 5.72 -16.01
N SER A 135 -3.20 4.60 -15.37
CA SER A 135 -4.01 3.54 -15.94
C SER A 135 -4.89 2.94 -14.84
N TRP A 136 -6.20 3.09 -15.00
CA TRP A 136 -7.17 2.52 -14.08
C TRP A 136 -7.02 0.99 -13.96
N ASP A 137 -6.75 0.32 -15.08
CA ASP A 137 -6.60 -1.14 -15.10
C ASP A 137 -5.38 -1.58 -14.32
N ARG A 138 -4.29 -0.80 -14.36
CA ARG A 138 -3.08 -1.07 -13.55
C ARG A 138 -3.32 -0.84 -12.06
N VAL A 139 -4.02 0.23 -11.70
CA VAL A 139 -4.31 0.58 -10.29
C VAL A 139 -5.12 -0.52 -9.62
N PHE A 140 -6.19 -0.99 -10.27
CA PHE A 140 -7.12 -1.95 -9.66
C PHE A 140 -6.82 -3.41 -9.97
N GLN A 141 -5.65 -3.72 -10.51
CA GLN A 141 -5.20 -5.08 -10.65
C GLN A 141 -5.17 -5.76 -9.27
N SER A 142 -5.90 -6.87 -9.14
CA SER A 142 -5.94 -7.67 -7.92
C SER A 142 -4.64 -8.45 -7.68
N ARG A 143 -3.75 -8.50 -8.70
CA ARG A 143 -2.49 -9.23 -8.65
C ARG A 143 -1.29 -8.34 -8.84
N GLY A 144 -0.18 -8.81 -8.29
CA GLY A 144 1.12 -8.13 -8.36
C GLY A 144 1.24 -7.04 -7.31
N ASP A 145 2.10 -6.09 -7.62
CA ASP A 145 2.53 -5.03 -6.72
C ASP A 145 1.52 -3.87 -6.65
N THR A 146 0.34 -4.15 -6.08
CA THR A 146 -0.78 -3.20 -6.00
C THR A 146 -1.28 -2.98 -4.57
N GLY A 147 -1.90 -1.83 -4.32
CA GLY A 147 -2.51 -1.55 -3.01
C GLY A 147 -3.73 -2.43 -2.71
N VAL A 148 -4.38 -2.97 -3.74
CA VAL A 148 -5.43 -3.99 -3.60
C VAL A 148 -4.86 -5.26 -2.96
N PHE A 149 -3.73 -5.75 -3.47
CA PHE A 149 -3.04 -6.94 -2.93
C PHE A 149 -2.58 -6.72 -1.47
N LEU A 150 -2.00 -5.55 -1.19
CA LEU A 150 -1.58 -5.17 0.17
C LEU A 150 -2.75 -5.19 1.18
N GLN A 151 -3.87 -4.55 0.82
CA GLN A 151 -5.06 -4.49 1.69
C GLN A 151 -5.66 -5.87 1.95
N TYR A 152 -5.81 -6.69 0.90
CA TYR A 152 -6.35 -8.03 1.08
C TYR A 152 -5.42 -8.94 1.88
N THR A 153 -4.10 -8.77 1.75
CA THR A 153 -3.14 -9.50 2.57
C THR A 153 -3.31 -9.15 4.05
N HIS A 154 -3.38 -7.86 4.39
CA HIS A 154 -3.65 -7.43 5.77
C HIS A 154 -4.98 -7.97 6.30
N ALA A 155 -6.06 -7.84 5.52
CA ALA A 155 -7.39 -8.31 5.90
C ALA A 155 -7.42 -9.82 6.17
N ARG A 156 -6.69 -10.61 5.36
CA ARG A 156 -6.55 -12.05 5.54
C ARG A 156 -5.84 -12.39 6.84
N LEU A 157 -4.72 -11.72 7.14
CA LEU A 157 -4.00 -11.96 8.40
C LEU A 157 -4.84 -11.56 9.61
N HIS A 158 -5.67 -10.51 9.49
CA HIS A 158 -6.62 -10.16 10.54
C HIS A 158 -7.67 -11.26 10.74
N SER A 159 -8.21 -11.81 9.65
CA SER A 159 -9.17 -12.92 9.70
C SER A 159 -8.56 -14.20 10.29
N LEU A 160 -7.28 -14.46 10.00
CA LEU A 160 -6.54 -15.57 10.60
C LEU A 160 -6.44 -15.43 12.12
N GLU A 161 -6.14 -14.22 12.60
CA GLU A 161 -6.09 -13.89 14.02
C GLU A 161 -7.46 -14.02 14.69
N THR A 162 -8.54 -13.55 14.06
CA THR A 162 -9.89 -13.70 14.64
C THR A 162 -10.38 -15.15 14.68
N THR A 163 -9.87 -16.00 13.77
CA THR A 163 -10.25 -17.42 13.70
C THR A 163 -9.50 -18.27 14.74
N PHE A 164 -8.20 -18.01 14.95
CA PHE A 164 -7.34 -18.86 15.78
C PHE A 164 -6.81 -18.18 17.06
N GLY A 165 -7.04 -16.88 17.25
CA GLY A 165 -6.43 -16.06 18.31
C GLY A 165 -6.94 -16.29 19.73
N CYS A 166 -8.11 -16.92 19.90
CA CYS A 166 -8.73 -17.09 21.22
C CYS A 166 -8.04 -18.11 22.15
N GLY A 167 -6.91 -18.71 21.77
CA GLY A 167 -6.26 -19.78 22.53
C GLY A 167 -4.74 -19.68 22.75
N TYR A 168 -4.07 -18.69 22.15
CA TYR A 168 -2.59 -18.58 22.20
C TYR A 168 -2.20 -17.25 22.81
N LEU A 169 -2.08 -17.18 24.14
CA LEU A 169 -1.74 -15.95 24.86
C LEU A 169 -0.30 -15.99 25.40
N ASN A 170 0.42 -14.93 25.01
CA ASN A 170 1.60 -14.30 25.62
C ASN A 170 2.94 -15.04 25.65
N ASP A 171 2.98 -16.38 25.59
CA ASP A 171 4.24 -17.11 25.49
C ASP A 171 4.21 -18.07 24.31
N PHE A 172 5.15 -17.93 23.38
CA PHE A 172 5.28 -18.81 22.23
C PHE A 172 6.74 -19.19 22.03
N ASN A 173 6.96 -20.46 21.70
CA ASN A 173 8.30 -20.98 21.50
C ASN A 173 8.83 -20.55 20.12
N THR A 174 9.76 -19.60 20.10
CA THR A 174 10.43 -19.15 18.87
C THR A 174 11.24 -20.26 18.20
N ALA A 175 11.64 -21.30 18.95
CA ALA A 175 12.33 -22.45 18.39
C ALA A 175 11.45 -23.24 17.40
N CYS A 176 10.12 -23.04 17.42
CA CYS A 176 9.21 -23.64 16.45
C CYS A 176 9.19 -22.95 15.07
N LEU A 177 9.91 -21.84 14.89
CA LEU A 177 9.94 -21.05 13.65
C LEU A 177 11.23 -21.27 12.84
N GLN A 178 11.58 -22.53 12.56
CA GLN A 178 12.81 -22.88 11.82
C GLN A 178 12.59 -23.00 10.31
N GLU A 179 11.35 -22.94 9.83
CA GLU A 179 11.06 -23.13 8.42
C GLU A 179 11.64 -21.96 7.60
N PRO A 180 12.14 -22.20 6.38
CA PRO A 180 12.75 -21.15 5.55
C PRO A 180 11.85 -19.92 5.35
N GLN A 181 10.54 -20.14 5.23
CA GLN A 181 9.54 -19.09 5.08
C GLN A 181 9.37 -18.27 6.37
N SER A 182 9.37 -18.92 7.54
CA SER A 182 9.34 -18.26 8.85
C SER A 182 10.58 -17.38 9.02
N VAL A 183 11.76 -17.92 8.74
CA VAL A 183 13.04 -17.20 8.84
C VAL A 183 13.09 -16.01 7.88
N SER A 184 12.64 -16.19 6.63
CA SER A 184 12.61 -15.10 5.63
C SER A 184 11.72 -13.94 6.05
N ILE A 185 10.55 -14.22 6.64
CA ILE A 185 9.67 -13.19 7.20
C ILE A 185 10.36 -12.47 8.36
N LEU A 186 10.93 -13.21 9.32
CA LEU A 186 11.60 -12.63 10.47
C LEU A 186 12.74 -11.70 10.04
N GLN A 187 13.59 -12.14 9.12
CA GLN A 187 14.67 -11.32 8.56
C GLN A 187 14.13 -10.05 7.89
N HIS A 188 13.01 -10.15 7.17
CA HIS A 188 12.40 -8.98 6.55
C HIS A 188 11.82 -8.02 7.60
N LEU A 189 11.12 -8.53 8.62
CA LEU A 189 10.57 -7.73 9.72
C LEU A 189 11.64 -6.92 10.46
N LEU A 190 12.82 -7.50 10.66
CA LEU A 190 13.96 -6.86 11.32
C LEU A 190 14.54 -5.66 10.55
N ARG A 191 14.16 -5.46 9.29
CA ARG A 191 14.65 -4.36 8.45
C ARG A 191 13.68 -3.18 8.36
N PHE A 192 12.57 -3.22 9.11
CA PHE A 192 11.55 -2.20 8.97
C PHE A 192 12.07 -0.81 9.39
N ASP A 193 12.82 -0.74 10.47
CA ASP A 193 13.49 0.47 10.98
C ASP A 193 14.51 1.04 9.97
N GLU A 194 15.34 0.19 9.37
CA GLU A 194 16.26 0.55 8.27
C GLU A 194 15.51 1.22 7.13
N VAL A 195 14.37 0.64 6.72
CA VAL A 195 13.53 1.18 5.63
C VAL A 195 12.88 2.51 6.01
N LEU A 196 12.42 2.65 7.25
CA LEU A 196 11.86 3.91 7.74
C LEU A 196 12.91 5.02 7.74
N TYR A 197 14.09 4.74 8.28
CA TYR A 197 15.22 5.69 8.29
C TYR A 197 15.62 6.09 6.87
N ARG A 198 15.76 5.11 5.96
CA ARG A 198 16.06 5.39 4.56
C ARG A 198 14.97 6.23 3.88
N SER A 199 13.70 5.96 4.20
CA SER A 199 12.56 6.72 3.67
C SER A 199 12.57 8.17 4.14
N SER A 200 12.99 8.45 5.38
CA SER A 200 13.11 9.82 5.89
C SER A 200 14.31 10.56 5.31
N GLU A 201 15.46 9.90 5.19
CA GLU A 201 16.68 10.50 4.62
C GLU A 201 16.48 10.87 3.14
N ASP A 202 15.95 9.94 2.34
CA ASP A 202 15.74 10.16 0.91
C ASP A 202 14.48 11.00 0.62
N ILE A 203 13.58 11.14 1.62
CA ILE A 203 12.21 11.67 1.46
C ILE A 203 11.49 10.96 0.30
N GLN A 204 11.48 9.63 0.34
CA GLN A 204 10.90 8.78 -0.71
C GLN A 204 9.99 7.71 -0.12
N PRO A 205 8.66 7.81 -0.28
CA PRO A 205 7.72 6.81 0.25
C PRO A 205 7.85 5.44 -0.44
N ARG A 206 8.46 5.38 -1.62
CA ARG A 206 8.66 4.15 -2.40
C ARG A 206 9.38 3.05 -1.64
N HIS A 207 10.27 3.43 -0.70
CA HIS A 207 11.03 2.46 0.09
C HIS A 207 10.09 1.67 1.00
N ILE A 208 9.15 2.37 1.65
CA ILE A 208 8.09 1.77 2.46
C ILE A 208 7.17 0.92 1.57
N VAL A 209 6.75 1.44 0.41
CA VAL A 209 5.89 0.70 -0.53
C VAL A 209 6.54 -0.62 -0.96
N SER A 210 7.79 -0.58 -1.41
CA SER A 210 8.53 -1.78 -1.82
C SER A 210 8.64 -2.79 -0.67
N TYR A 211 8.97 -2.30 0.53
CA TYR A 211 9.07 -3.15 1.71
C TYR A 211 7.74 -3.84 2.05
N LEU A 212 6.63 -3.11 2.05
CA LEU A 212 5.31 -3.65 2.38
C LEU A 212 4.80 -4.66 1.35
N LEU A 213 5.08 -4.42 0.06
CA LEU A 213 4.72 -5.34 -1.01
C LEU A 213 5.54 -6.63 -0.90
N THR A 214 6.86 -6.54 -0.68
CA THR A 214 7.70 -7.72 -0.44
C THR A 214 7.22 -8.50 0.80
N LEU A 215 6.93 -7.81 1.91
CA LEU A 215 6.39 -8.45 3.11
C LEU A 215 5.05 -9.14 2.84
N SER A 216 4.19 -8.54 2.02
CA SER A 216 2.90 -9.13 1.65
C SER A 216 3.08 -10.41 0.82
N HIS A 217 4.03 -10.44 -0.11
CA HIS A 217 4.35 -11.64 -0.89
C HIS A 217 4.91 -12.75 0.01
N LEU A 218 5.84 -12.42 0.91
CA LEU A 218 6.38 -13.38 1.88
C LEU A 218 5.27 -13.96 2.77
N ALA A 219 4.37 -13.11 3.27
CA ALA A 219 3.23 -13.53 4.07
C ALA A 219 2.26 -14.43 3.29
N ALA A 220 2.01 -14.13 2.01
CA ALA A 220 1.15 -14.95 1.16
C ALA A 220 1.73 -16.35 0.93
N VAL A 221 3.04 -16.46 0.69
CA VAL A 221 3.74 -17.75 0.55
C VAL A 221 3.74 -18.53 1.87
N ALA A 222 4.06 -17.87 2.98
CA ALA A 222 4.06 -18.48 4.32
C ALA A 222 2.66 -19.00 4.70
N HIS A 223 1.60 -18.25 4.42
CA HIS A 223 0.24 -18.68 4.71
C HIS A 223 -0.15 -19.97 3.98
N ARG A 224 0.35 -20.20 2.75
CA ARG A 224 0.09 -21.45 2.00
C ARG A 224 0.92 -22.63 2.51
N THR A 225 2.13 -22.36 3.00
CA THR A 225 3.13 -23.39 3.32
C THR A 225 3.18 -23.75 4.81
N LEU A 226 2.73 -22.85 5.70
CA LEU A 226 2.77 -22.99 7.15
C LEU A 226 1.35 -23.10 7.71
N PRO A 227 0.72 -24.29 7.66
CA PRO A 227 -0.65 -24.46 8.13
C PRO A 227 -0.74 -24.22 9.64
N ILE A 228 -1.70 -23.41 10.10
CA ILE A 228 -1.99 -23.25 11.52
C ILE A 228 -2.95 -24.34 11.99
N LYS A 229 -3.97 -24.61 11.17
CA LYS A 229 -4.91 -25.71 11.40
C LYS A 229 -4.13 -27.03 11.36
N GLU A 230 -4.43 -27.94 12.28
CA GLU A 230 -3.83 -29.29 12.38
C GLU A 230 -2.34 -29.32 12.79
N SER A 231 -1.71 -28.18 13.09
CA SER A 231 -0.37 -28.16 13.68
C SER A 231 -0.39 -28.38 15.20
N PRO A 232 0.71 -28.87 15.80
CA PRO A 232 0.86 -28.92 17.26
C PRO A 232 0.60 -27.55 17.89
N PRO A 233 -0.02 -27.46 19.09
CA PRO A 233 -0.39 -26.19 19.70
C PRO A 233 0.77 -25.18 19.81
N GLU A 234 1.97 -25.62 20.16
CA GLU A 234 3.15 -24.75 20.26
C GLU A 234 3.54 -24.15 18.91
N VAL A 235 3.55 -24.96 17.85
CA VAL A 235 3.87 -24.53 16.48
C VAL A 235 2.78 -23.63 15.91
N ALA A 236 1.52 -23.99 16.14
CA ALA A 236 0.37 -23.18 15.74
C ALA A 236 0.39 -21.80 16.42
N GLY A 237 0.69 -21.76 17.72
CA GLY A 237 0.86 -20.54 18.49
C GLY A 237 2.01 -19.66 17.98
N ALA A 238 3.17 -20.25 17.71
CA ALA A 238 4.33 -19.52 17.18
C ALA A 238 4.07 -18.93 15.78
N ARG A 239 3.48 -19.72 14.87
CA ARG A 239 3.11 -19.26 13.52
C ARG A 239 2.06 -18.14 13.57
N LEU A 240 1.07 -18.26 14.46
CA LEU A 240 0.05 -17.22 14.63
C LEU A 240 0.66 -15.90 15.11
N HIS A 241 1.61 -15.95 16.05
CA HIS A 241 2.33 -14.75 16.50
C HIS A 241 3.17 -14.13 15.39
N LEU A 242 3.83 -14.94 14.54
CA LEU A 242 4.53 -14.45 13.36
C LEU A 242 3.57 -13.68 12.42
N PHE A 243 2.42 -14.27 12.07
CA PHE A 243 1.44 -13.60 11.22
C PHE A 243 0.84 -12.34 11.84
N ARG A 244 0.66 -12.32 13.18
CA ARG A 244 0.23 -11.13 13.92
C ARG A 244 1.28 -10.01 13.86
N ALA A 245 2.56 -10.34 14.00
CA ALA A 245 3.65 -9.39 13.85
C ALA A 245 3.68 -8.80 12.43
N VAL A 246 3.57 -9.65 11.41
CA VAL A 246 3.45 -9.22 10.00
C VAL A 246 2.27 -8.28 9.80
N ARG A 247 1.07 -8.66 10.28
CA ARG A 247 -0.13 -7.81 10.17
C ARG A 247 0.09 -6.45 10.81
N SER A 248 0.72 -6.40 11.98
CA SER A 248 0.97 -5.17 12.71
C SER A 248 1.93 -4.25 11.97
N VAL A 249 3.02 -4.79 11.41
CA VAL A 249 3.96 -4.03 10.57
C VAL A 249 3.30 -3.55 9.28
N LEU A 250 2.49 -4.38 8.62
CA LEU A 250 1.72 -3.96 7.46
C LEU A 250 0.76 -2.81 7.80
N ALA A 251 0.05 -2.90 8.93
CA ALA A 251 -0.85 -1.85 9.41
C ALA A 251 -0.10 -0.54 9.68
N ASN A 252 1.06 -0.60 10.34
CA ASN A 252 1.86 0.57 10.67
C ASN A 252 2.41 1.25 9.41
N GLY A 253 2.96 0.47 8.47
CA GLY A 253 3.45 1.02 7.21
C GLY A 253 2.34 1.59 6.33
N MET A 254 1.17 0.95 6.27
CA MET A 254 0.01 1.50 5.57
C MET A 254 -0.43 2.84 6.18
N LYS A 255 -0.55 2.93 7.51
CA LYS A 255 -0.91 4.18 8.19
C LYS A 255 0.10 5.29 7.92
N LEU A 256 1.40 4.96 7.88
CA LEU A 256 2.45 5.93 7.56
C LEU A 256 2.31 6.50 6.14
N LEU A 257 1.80 5.71 5.19
CA LEU A 257 1.48 6.15 3.83
C LEU A 257 0.11 6.85 3.72
N GLY A 258 -0.63 7.04 4.82
CA GLY A 258 -1.97 7.60 4.82
C GLY A 258 -3.07 6.61 4.40
N ILE A 259 -2.76 5.31 4.34
CA ILE A 259 -3.70 4.25 3.99
C ILE A 259 -4.38 3.73 5.26
N THR A 260 -5.71 3.61 5.24
CA THR A 260 -6.46 3.00 6.35
C THR A 260 -6.52 1.48 6.19
N PRO A 261 -5.91 0.68 7.09
CA PRO A 261 -5.93 -0.78 6.98
C PRO A 261 -7.34 -1.34 7.13
N LEU A 262 -7.70 -2.30 6.28
CA LEU A 262 -9.00 -2.93 6.30
C LEU A 262 -9.05 -4.08 7.32
N HIS A 263 -10.06 -4.06 8.19
CA HIS A 263 -10.38 -5.11 9.14
C HIS A 263 -11.69 -5.78 8.71
N LEU A 264 -11.64 -7.04 8.30
CA LEU A 264 -12.84 -7.83 8.01
C LEU A 264 -13.24 -8.61 9.27
N THR A 265 -14.42 -8.34 9.81
CA THR A 265 -14.83 -8.83 11.13
C THR A 265 -15.70 -10.10 11.09
N SER A 266 -16.15 -10.58 9.93
CA SER A 266 -17.21 -11.59 9.90
C SER A 266 -16.65 -13.03 9.79
N ARG A 267 -16.94 -13.83 10.84
CA ARG A 267 -16.61 -15.25 11.16
C ARG A 267 -16.91 -16.30 10.09
N ARG A 268 -17.28 -15.86 8.90
CA ARG A 268 -17.69 -16.66 7.77
C ARG A 268 -16.81 -16.31 6.54
N GLN A 269 -15.92 -15.31 6.51
CA GLN A 269 -14.99 -14.90 5.41
C GLN A 269 -14.23 -15.98 4.56
N LEU A 270 -14.34 -17.27 4.92
CA LEU A 270 -13.28 -18.23 5.18
C LEU A 270 -12.83 -19.17 4.05
N MET A 271 -13.48 -19.29 2.89
CA MET A 271 -13.16 -20.40 1.96
C MET A 271 -13.03 -20.02 0.48
N SER A 272 -13.57 -18.89 0.01
CA SER A 272 -13.60 -18.56 -1.43
C SER A 272 -12.42 -17.72 -1.93
N GLN A 273 -11.55 -17.20 -1.04
CA GLN A 273 -10.40 -16.40 -1.46
C GLN A 273 -9.12 -17.21 -1.70
N GLN A 274 -9.07 -18.46 -1.22
CA GLN A 274 -8.02 -19.42 -1.58
C GLN A 274 -8.10 -19.71 -3.09
N SER A 275 -9.30 -19.94 -3.63
CA SER A 275 -9.52 -20.13 -5.07
C SER A 275 -9.30 -18.86 -5.90
N LEU A 276 -9.50 -17.65 -5.36
CA LEU A 276 -9.32 -16.41 -6.13
C LEU A 276 -7.86 -16.01 -6.38
N ILE A 277 -6.92 -16.58 -5.62
CA ILE A 277 -5.49 -16.40 -5.89
C ILE A 277 -4.93 -17.68 -6.52
N ASP A 278 -5.34 -18.88 -6.05
CA ASP A 278 -4.83 -20.15 -6.57
C ASP A 278 -5.39 -20.54 -7.95
N THR A 279 -6.64 -20.20 -8.31
CA THR A 279 -7.19 -20.46 -9.67
C THR A 279 -6.56 -19.54 -10.73
N PHE A 280 -5.84 -18.52 -10.27
CA PHE A 280 -5.46 -17.40 -11.09
C PHE A 280 -3.93 -17.36 -11.29
N GLU A 281 -3.12 -17.79 -10.32
CA GLU A 281 -1.65 -17.96 -10.47
C GLU A 281 -1.20 -19.26 -11.19
N CYS A 282 -2.12 -20.14 -11.62
CA CYS A 282 -1.80 -21.41 -12.31
C CYS A 282 -1.34 -21.31 -13.78
N PHE A 283 -0.94 -20.13 -14.28
CA PHE A 283 -0.29 -20.03 -15.60
C PHE A 283 1.04 -19.28 -15.51
N SER A 284 2.11 -20.04 -15.29
CA SER A 284 3.49 -19.61 -15.54
C SER A 284 3.91 -20.01 -16.97
N PRO A 285 4.68 -19.19 -17.71
CA PRO A 285 4.94 -19.36 -19.13
C PRO A 285 6.10 -20.33 -19.37
N LYS A 286 5.91 -21.63 -19.12
CA LYS A 286 6.71 -22.69 -19.75
C LYS A 286 5.80 -23.87 -20.10
N GLY A 287 5.82 -24.23 -21.38
CA GLY A 287 4.83 -25.08 -22.00
C GLY A 287 4.74 -26.52 -21.49
N LYS A 288 3.64 -27.14 -21.94
CA LYS A 288 3.20 -28.54 -21.82
C LYS A 288 2.45 -28.90 -20.54
N CYS A 289 1.12 -28.81 -20.61
CA CYS A 289 0.23 -29.73 -19.89
C CYS A 289 -0.58 -30.52 -20.91
N LEU A 290 -0.05 -31.70 -21.29
CA LEU A 290 -0.88 -32.82 -21.73
C LEU A 290 -1.49 -33.48 -20.49
N ASN A 291 -2.75 -33.90 -20.62
CA ASN A 291 -3.42 -34.94 -19.83
C ASN A 291 -3.59 -34.71 -18.31
N SER A 292 -4.64 -33.96 -17.94
CA SER A 292 -5.32 -34.17 -16.64
C SER A 292 -6.83 -33.91 -16.69
N LEU A 293 -7.46 -34.10 -17.85
CA LEU A 293 -8.91 -33.90 -18.07
C LEU A 293 -9.72 -35.22 -18.06
N LYS A 294 -9.26 -36.24 -17.32
CA LYS A 294 -9.93 -37.56 -17.26
C LYS A 294 -10.31 -38.08 -15.88
N LEU A 295 -10.20 -37.28 -14.81
CA LEU A 295 -10.59 -37.75 -13.46
C LEU A 295 -11.77 -37.00 -12.81
N PHE A 296 -12.42 -36.07 -13.53
CA PHE A 296 -13.54 -35.29 -12.96
C PHE A 296 -14.94 -35.71 -13.44
N GLN A 297 -15.04 -36.78 -14.25
CA GLN A 297 -16.31 -37.24 -14.82
C GLN A 297 -16.86 -38.56 -14.22
N SER A 298 -16.20 -39.17 -13.23
CA SER A 298 -16.65 -40.46 -12.67
C SER A 298 -17.27 -40.41 -11.27
N THR A 299 -17.42 -39.24 -10.64
CA THR A 299 -17.83 -39.15 -9.22
C THR A 299 -19.13 -38.39 -8.97
N LEU A 300 -19.88 -38.02 -10.03
CA LEU A 300 -21.15 -37.26 -9.92
C LEU A 300 -22.41 -38.06 -10.31
N LEU A 301 -22.36 -39.40 -10.32
CA LEU A 301 -23.51 -40.25 -10.66
C LEU A 301 -23.85 -41.35 -9.64
N LYS A 302 -23.40 -41.23 -8.40
CA LYS A 302 -23.88 -42.08 -7.30
C LYS A 302 -23.98 -41.29 -6.01
N GLU A 303 -25.18 -40.81 -5.71
CA GLU A 303 -25.89 -40.97 -4.43
C GLU A 303 -27.08 -39.99 -4.40
N ASN A 304 -28.26 -40.61 -4.35
CA ASN A 304 -29.64 -40.13 -4.12
C ASN A 304 -29.90 -38.64 -3.86
#